data_AF-A0A1B7MRH6-F1
#
_entry.id   AF-A0A1B7MRH6-F1
#
_cell.length_a   1.000
_cell.length_b   1.000
_cell.length_c   1.000
_cell.angle_alpha   90.00
_cell.angle_beta   90.00
_cell.angle_gamma   90.00
#
_symmetry.space_group_name_H-M   'P 1'
#
loop_
_entity.id
_entity.type
_entity.pdbx_description
1 polymer ?
#
loop_
_entity_poly.entity_id
_entity_poly.type
_entity_poly.pdbx_seq_one_letter_code
_entity_poly.pdbx_strand_id
1 'polypeptide(L)'
;MSDQKDEDVTALYWNNYTSVVILTLVSYEYLLLLEKEVKYVWKRRWSLMTCLYLIVRYLGLFLALIIGCWGGLLYMPQSVSYDLIVLIEWGFSVYFCLGEVILIWRLYAISDQSKRLLYILLGLLLPIIALLIWTDVYLYSRPSSLSVNEVVTPTVTYCSPSFNIGPIFAIYTSIPIICYDIFLVVLAIATLVKHLRERRNIKMRPNTYVIMIVRHHIMYFVLNLTNQILQTILWANVSAPVMSLSELFNDTAPFILAPRLIISVWDTHARETCIHVSTTFADCVCWTSPPTFDSEVELEVIALDSREDA
;
A
#
# COMPACT_ATOMS: atom_id res chain seq x y z
N MET A 1 36.98 -18.65 9.28
CA MET A 1 36.32 -19.62 8.37
C MET A 1 35.23 -20.42 9.08
N SER A 2 35.41 -20.78 10.37
CA SER A 2 34.31 -21.26 11.23
C SER A 2 33.22 -20.22 11.39
N ASP A 3 33.59 -18.99 11.75
CA ASP A 3 32.63 -17.96 12.15
C ASP A 3 31.75 -17.50 10.97
N GLN A 4 32.33 -17.35 9.78
CA GLN A 4 31.58 -17.05 8.55
C GLN A 4 30.51 -18.11 8.24
N LYS A 5 30.85 -19.39 8.45
CA LYS A 5 29.94 -20.50 8.16
C LYS A 5 28.76 -20.53 9.14
N ASP A 6 29.01 -20.18 10.40
CA ASP A 6 27.96 -20.09 11.42
C ASP A 6 27.05 -18.88 11.16
N GLU A 7 27.59 -17.77 10.67
CA GLU A 7 26.81 -16.61 10.21
C GLU A 7 25.91 -16.94 9.02
N ASP A 8 26.45 -17.61 7.99
CA ASP A 8 25.69 -18.02 6.81
C ASP A 8 24.53 -18.97 7.16
N VAL A 9 24.79 -19.94 8.06
CA VAL A 9 23.75 -20.85 8.57
C VAL A 9 22.69 -20.09 9.37
N THR A 10 23.09 -19.11 10.17
CA THR A 10 22.15 -18.29 10.94
C THR A 10 21.26 -17.44 10.01
N ALA A 11 21.85 -16.83 8.99
CA ALA A 11 21.13 -16.06 7.98
C ALA A 11 20.12 -16.94 7.22
N LEU A 12 20.49 -18.17 6.87
CA LEU A 12 19.61 -19.14 6.24
C LEU A 12 18.38 -19.48 7.11
N TYR A 13 18.58 -19.71 8.42
CA TYR A 13 17.45 -19.95 9.32
C TYR A 13 16.50 -18.75 9.40
N TRP A 14 17.04 -17.54 9.54
CA TRP A 14 16.23 -16.32 9.56
C TRP A 14 15.45 -16.13 8.26
N ASN A 15 16.08 -16.32 7.10
CA ASN A 15 15.41 -16.26 5.80
C ASN A 15 14.26 -17.27 5.74
N ASN A 16 14.50 -18.54 6.09
CA ASN A 16 13.46 -19.57 6.06
C ASN A 16 12.30 -19.28 7.01
N TYR A 17 12.58 -18.81 8.24
CA TYR A 17 11.53 -18.45 9.19
C TYR A 17 10.71 -17.26 8.68
N THR A 18 11.36 -16.21 8.19
CA THR A 18 10.70 -15.05 7.59
C THR A 18 9.84 -15.45 6.40
N SER A 19 10.36 -16.27 5.48
CA SER A 19 9.64 -16.77 4.31
C SER A 19 8.36 -17.53 4.68
N VAL A 20 8.42 -18.43 5.66
CA VAL A 20 7.24 -19.16 6.15
C VAL A 20 6.21 -18.20 6.75
N VAL A 21 6.66 -17.20 7.51
CA VAL A 21 5.77 -16.18 8.09
C VAL A 21 5.10 -15.35 6.98
N ILE A 22 5.85 -14.88 5.98
CA ILE A 22 5.32 -14.12 4.83
C ILE A 22 4.25 -14.94 4.11
N LEU A 23 4.56 -16.17 3.71
CA LEU A 23 3.63 -17.04 2.99
C LEU A 23 2.36 -17.30 3.80
N THR A 24 2.51 -17.62 5.09
CA THR A 24 1.37 -17.94 5.96
C THR A 24 0.50 -16.72 6.17
N LEU A 25 1.11 -15.59 6.54
CA LEU A 25 0.39 -14.36 6.90
C LEU A 25 -0.31 -13.78 5.68
N VAL A 26 0.38 -13.66 4.55
CA VAL A 26 -0.22 -13.13 3.31
C VAL A 26 -1.32 -14.07 2.83
N SER A 27 -1.08 -15.39 2.73
CA SER A 27 -2.11 -16.33 2.29
C SER A 27 -3.35 -16.30 3.19
N TYR A 28 -3.16 -16.28 4.51
CA TYR A 28 -4.24 -16.17 5.48
C TYR A 28 -5.07 -14.90 5.27
N GLU A 29 -4.40 -13.75 5.08
CA GLU A 29 -5.07 -12.48 4.82
C GLU A 29 -5.87 -12.46 3.53
N TYR A 30 -5.35 -13.09 2.48
CA TYR A 30 -6.08 -13.23 1.23
C TYR A 30 -7.35 -14.03 1.40
N LEU A 31 -7.27 -15.19 2.05
CA LEU A 31 -8.43 -16.04 2.31
C LEU A 31 -9.49 -15.32 3.15
N LEU A 32 -9.06 -14.57 4.17
CA LEU A 32 -9.97 -13.86 5.08
C LEU A 32 -10.72 -12.71 4.40
N LEU A 33 -10.07 -12.02 3.46
CA LEU A 33 -10.66 -10.89 2.76
C LEU A 33 -11.44 -11.30 1.51
N LEU A 34 -11.20 -12.50 0.97
CA LEU A 34 -11.77 -12.95 -0.30
C LEU A 34 -13.31 -12.84 -0.37
N GLU A 35 -14.02 -13.25 0.69
CA GLU A 35 -15.49 -13.17 0.72
C GLU A 35 -15.97 -11.71 0.58
N LYS A 36 -15.34 -10.80 1.33
CA LYS A 36 -15.65 -9.37 1.31
C LYS A 36 -15.27 -8.76 -0.03
N GLU A 37 -14.18 -9.19 -0.64
CA GLU A 37 -13.78 -8.75 -1.97
C GLU A 37 -14.79 -9.17 -3.03
N VAL A 38 -15.21 -10.44 -3.03
CA VAL A 38 -16.21 -10.93 -3.97
C VAL A 38 -17.48 -10.08 -3.87
N LYS A 39 -17.90 -9.76 -2.64
CA LYS A 39 -19.07 -8.93 -2.37
C LYS A 39 -18.90 -7.47 -2.81
N TYR A 40 -17.82 -6.80 -2.44
CA TYR A 40 -17.68 -5.34 -2.57
C TYR A 40 -16.92 -4.88 -3.82
N VAL A 41 -16.07 -5.75 -4.39
CA VAL A 41 -15.22 -5.45 -5.53
C VAL A 41 -15.74 -6.13 -6.78
N TRP A 42 -15.86 -7.46 -6.75
CA TRP A 42 -16.12 -8.24 -7.96
C TRP A 42 -17.56 -8.12 -8.46
N LYS A 43 -18.54 -8.12 -7.55
CA LYS A 43 -19.97 -7.98 -7.90
C LYS A 43 -20.38 -6.55 -8.27
N ARG A 44 -19.49 -5.57 -8.13
CA ARG A 44 -19.77 -4.15 -8.35
C ARG A 44 -19.22 -3.68 -9.69
N ARG A 45 -19.76 -2.57 -10.22
CA ARG A 45 -19.17 -1.91 -11.40
C ARG A 45 -17.76 -1.43 -11.09
N TRP A 46 -16.81 -1.73 -11.97
CA TRP A 46 -15.41 -1.40 -11.77
C TRP A 46 -15.20 0.10 -11.99
N SER A 47 -14.65 0.77 -10.98
CA SER A 47 -14.11 2.12 -11.12
C SER A 47 -12.60 2.07 -11.27
N LEU A 48 -11.99 3.21 -11.63
CA LEU A 48 -10.53 3.33 -11.70
C LEU A 48 -9.87 2.94 -10.36
N MET A 49 -10.46 3.35 -9.23
CA MET A 49 -10.01 2.97 -7.88
C MET A 49 -10.08 1.46 -7.64
N THR A 50 -11.15 0.82 -8.11
CA THR A 50 -11.31 -0.64 -8.03
C THR A 50 -10.24 -1.35 -8.85
N CYS A 51 -9.91 -0.84 -10.03
CA CYS A 51 -8.85 -1.39 -10.88
C CYS A 51 -7.48 -1.24 -10.20
N LEU A 52 -7.12 -0.02 -9.76
CA LEU A 52 -5.85 0.22 -9.05
C LEU A 52 -5.73 -0.65 -7.79
N TYR A 53 -6.82 -0.80 -7.04
CA TYR A 53 -6.90 -1.69 -5.90
C TYR A 53 -6.55 -3.14 -6.27
N LEU A 54 -7.19 -3.68 -7.30
CA LEU A 54 -6.96 -5.06 -7.74
C LEU A 54 -5.51 -5.25 -8.20
N ILE A 55 -4.97 -4.30 -8.98
CA ILE A 55 -3.59 -4.37 -9.46
C ILE A 55 -2.62 -4.40 -8.28
N VAL A 56 -2.69 -3.43 -7.37
CA VAL A 56 -1.79 -3.34 -6.21
C VAL A 56 -1.92 -4.58 -5.34
N ARG A 57 -3.15 -5.06 -5.14
CA ARG A 57 -3.41 -6.26 -4.37
C ARG A 57 -2.73 -7.48 -5.00
N TYR A 58 -3.14 -7.89 -6.19
CA TYR A 58 -2.60 -9.11 -6.81
C TYR A 58 -1.12 -9.02 -7.16
N LEU A 59 -0.60 -7.83 -7.45
CA LEU A 59 0.84 -7.61 -7.58
C LEU A 59 1.55 -7.88 -6.25
N GLY A 60 1.04 -7.35 -5.13
CA GLY A 60 1.58 -7.62 -3.80
C GLY A 60 1.52 -9.10 -3.42
N LEU A 61 0.44 -9.81 -3.76
CA LEU A 61 0.36 -11.27 -3.57
C LEU A 61 1.46 -11.98 -4.35
N PHE A 62 1.59 -11.66 -5.63
CA PHE A 62 2.56 -12.28 -6.51
C PHE A 62 3.98 -12.08 -6.00
N LEU A 63 4.33 -10.86 -5.58
CA LEU A 63 5.64 -10.54 -5.01
C LEU A 63 5.87 -11.30 -3.70
N ALA A 64 4.93 -11.26 -2.76
CA ALA A 64 5.06 -11.96 -1.48
C ALA A 64 5.23 -13.48 -1.65
N LEU A 65 4.53 -14.09 -2.60
CA LEU A 65 4.67 -15.52 -2.89
C LEU A 65 6.04 -15.84 -3.47
N ILE A 66 6.56 -15.03 -4.39
CA ILE A 66 7.89 -15.26 -4.97
C ILE A 66 8.96 -15.08 -3.90
N ILE A 67 8.89 -14.00 -3.10
CA ILE A 67 9.84 -13.73 -2.02
C ILE A 67 9.82 -14.87 -0.99
N GLY A 68 8.64 -15.29 -0.55
CA GLY A 68 8.51 -16.39 0.40
C GLY A 68 8.97 -17.75 -0.14
N CYS A 69 9.00 -17.92 -1.47
CA CYS A 69 9.55 -19.13 -2.10
C CYS A 69 11.05 -19.03 -2.38
N TRP A 70 11.62 -17.82 -2.38
CA TRP A 70 13.00 -17.55 -2.73
C TRP A 70 13.93 -17.66 -1.50
N GLY A 71 15.22 -17.89 -1.75
CA GLY A 71 16.25 -18.08 -0.73
C GLY A 71 16.45 -19.56 -0.39
N GLY A 72 16.17 -19.94 0.86
CA GLY A 72 16.49 -21.27 1.41
C GLY A 72 15.37 -22.31 1.37
N LEU A 73 14.11 -21.90 1.16
CA LEU A 73 12.96 -22.81 1.22
C LEU A 73 12.89 -23.75 0.01
N LEU A 74 13.20 -23.22 -1.17
CA LEU A 74 13.28 -23.97 -2.41
C LEU A 74 14.61 -23.69 -3.09
N TYR A 75 15.38 -24.74 -3.37
CA TYR A 75 16.61 -24.59 -4.14
C TYR A 75 16.28 -24.16 -5.57
N MET A 76 16.89 -23.08 -6.01
CA MET A 76 16.81 -22.57 -7.38
C MET A 76 18.22 -22.43 -7.95
N PRO A 77 18.45 -22.76 -9.22
CA PRO A 77 19.74 -22.53 -9.85
C PRO A 77 20.04 -21.03 -9.93
N GLN A 78 21.32 -20.67 -9.92
CA GLN A 78 21.80 -19.29 -9.87
C GLN A 78 21.19 -18.36 -10.94
N SER A 79 21.01 -18.86 -12.17
CA SER A 79 20.40 -18.09 -13.26
C SER A 79 18.94 -17.73 -12.98
N VAL A 80 18.15 -18.70 -12.54
CA VAL A 80 16.74 -18.49 -12.17
C VAL A 80 16.65 -17.59 -10.95
N SER A 81 17.53 -17.76 -9.96
CA SER A 81 17.58 -16.89 -8.79
C SER A 81 17.91 -15.43 -9.16
N TYR A 82 18.78 -15.20 -10.14
CA TYR A 82 19.09 -13.87 -10.64
C TYR A 82 17.89 -13.23 -11.33
N ASP A 83 17.23 -13.95 -12.24
CA ASP A 83 16.06 -13.42 -12.94
C ASP A 83 14.90 -13.15 -11.97
N LEU A 84 14.70 -14.01 -10.96
CA LEU A 84 13.67 -13.83 -9.94
C LEU A 84 13.93 -12.62 -9.05
N ILE A 85 15.16 -12.38 -8.59
CA ILE A 85 15.44 -11.20 -7.78
C ILE A 85 15.27 -9.91 -8.58
N VAL A 86 15.71 -9.89 -9.84
CA VAL A 86 15.46 -8.75 -10.73
C VAL A 86 13.96 -8.52 -10.88
N LEU A 87 13.16 -9.58 -11.09
CA LEU A 87 11.71 -9.47 -11.18
C LEU A 87 11.08 -8.94 -9.88
N ILE A 88 11.54 -9.40 -8.71
CA ILE A 88 11.06 -8.95 -7.40
C ILE A 88 11.33 -7.44 -7.24
N GLU A 89 12.56 -7.01 -7.47
CA GLU A 89 13.00 -5.62 -7.29
C GLU A 89 12.24 -4.66 -8.21
N TRP A 90 12.12 -4.99 -9.49
CA TRP A 90 11.29 -4.21 -10.43
C TRP A 90 9.82 -4.22 -10.02
N GLY A 91 9.32 -5.35 -9.51
CA GLY A 91 7.98 -5.48 -8.99
C GLY A 91 7.71 -4.54 -7.81
N PHE A 92 8.67 -4.40 -6.88
CA PHE A 92 8.59 -3.44 -5.78
C PHE A 92 8.56 -2.00 -6.28
N SER A 93 9.38 -1.64 -7.27
CA SER A 93 9.37 -0.30 -7.86
C SER A 93 8.02 0.02 -8.52
N VAL A 94 7.42 -0.93 -9.23
CA VAL A 94 6.07 -0.78 -9.81
C VAL A 94 5.03 -0.66 -8.70
N TYR A 95 5.10 -1.50 -7.67
CA TYR A 95 4.21 -1.45 -6.52
C TYR A 95 4.27 -0.09 -5.81
N PHE A 96 5.48 0.42 -5.59
CA PHE A 96 5.73 1.74 -5.03
C PHE A 96 5.10 2.84 -5.89
N CYS A 97 5.33 2.84 -7.21
CA CYS A 97 4.74 3.83 -8.12
C CYS A 97 3.20 3.83 -8.06
N LEU A 98 2.58 2.64 -8.00
CA LEU A 98 1.13 2.52 -7.86
C LEU A 98 0.65 3.02 -6.49
N GLY A 99 1.42 2.74 -5.43
CA GLY A 99 1.17 3.26 -4.08
C GLY A 99 1.15 4.79 -4.04
N GLU A 100 2.15 5.43 -4.64
CA GLU A 100 2.25 6.89 -4.74
C GLU A 100 1.09 7.50 -5.53
N VAL A 101 0.71 6.89 -6.65
CA VAL A 101 -0.47 7.31 -7.42
C VAL A 101 -1.74 7.23 -6.57
N ILE A 102 -1.90 6.17 -5.77
CA ILE A 102 -3.05 6.03 -4.85
C ILE A 102 -3.02 7.11 -3.76
N LEU A 103 -1.85 7.43 -3.20
CA LEU A 103 -1.69 8.49 -2.20
C LEU A 103 -2.09 9.86 -2.75
N ILE A 104 -1.58 10.21 -3.93
CA ILE A 104 -1.90 11.46 -4.62
C ILE A 104 -3.39 11.51 -4.94
N TRP A 105 -3.97 10.41 -5.44
CA TRP A 105 -5.39 10.36 -5.75
C TRP A 105 -6.26 10.58 -4.51
N ARG A 106 -5.91 9.93 -3.39
CA ARG A 106 -6.61 10.13 -2.12
C ARG A 106 -6.51 11.57 -1.65
N LEU A 107 -5.32 12.17 -1.73
CA LEU A 107 -5.12 13.56 -1.35
C LEU A 107 -5.88 14.52 -2.27
N TYR A 108 -5.97 14.22 -3.56
CA TYR A 108 -6.78 14.94 -4.53
C TYR A 108 -8.27 14.88 -4.21
N ALA A 109 -8.78 13.69 -3.86
CA ALA A 109 -10.17 13.51 -3.46
C ALA A 109 -10.52 14.26 -2.18
N ILE A 110 -9.61 14.30 -1.20
CA ILE A 110 -9.81 15.05 0.06
C ILE A 110 -9.69 16.56 -0.18
N SER A 111 -8.78 17.00 -1.04
CA SER A 111 -8.49 18.43 -1.29
C SER A 111 -9.46 19.08 -2.29
N ASP A 112 -10.75 18.75 -2.20
CA ASP A 112 -11.84 19.29 -3.02
C ASP A 112 -11.55 19.26 -4.54
N GLN A 113 -10.83 18.23 -4.99
CA GLN A 113 -10.52 18.01 -6.40
C GLN A 113 -9.79 19.17 -7.11
N SER A 114 -8.98 19.94 -6.37
CA SER A 114 -8.19 21.03 -6.93
C SER A 114 -7.15 20.52 -7.94
N LYS A 115 -7.41 20.75 -9.24
CA LYS A 115 -6.50 20.36 -10.34
C LYS A 115 -5.12 20.99 -10.21
N ARG A 116 -5.04 22.20 -9.64
CA ARG A 116 -3.76 22.89 -9.41
C ARG A 116 -2.88 22.11 -8.44
N LEU A 117 -3.45 21.60 -7.34
CA LEU A 117 -2.70 20.79 -6.39
C LEU A 117 -2.23 19.49 -7.04
N LEU A 118 -3.10 18.83 -7.82
CA LEU A 118 -2.75 17.61 -8.54
C LEU A 118 -1.55 17.80 -9.47
N TYR A 119 -1.53 18.87 -10.27
CA TYR A 119 -0.40 19.15 -11.16
C TYR A 119 0.90 19.43 -10.41
N ILE A 120 0.84 20.08 -9.23
CA ILE A 120 2.02 20.29 -8.37
C ILE A 120 2.53 18.95 -7.84
N LEU A 121 1.64 18.10 -7.31
CA LEU A 121 1.99 16.79 -6.79
C LEU A 121 2.61 15.89 -7.86
N LEU A 122 2.01 15.87 -9.04
CA LEU A 122 2.49 15.07 -10.17
C LEU A 122 3.81 15.62 -10.72
N GLY A 123 3.93 16.95 -10.83
CA GLY A 123 5.17 17.60 -11.28
C GLY A 123 6.36 17.33 -10.35
N LEU A 124 6.11 17.17 -9.05
CA LEU A 124 7.14 16.75 -8.07
C LEU A 124 7.41 15.24 -8.11
N LEU A 125 6.41 14.42 -8.40
CA LEU A 125 6.56 12.96 -8.46
C LEU A 125 7.33 12.49 -9.71
N LEU A 126 7.10 13.10 -10.87
CA LEU A 126 7.74 12.71 -12.14
C LEU A 126 9.28 12.64 -12.09
N PRO A 127 10.02 13.65 -11.58
CA PRO A 127 11.47 13.55 -11.46
C PRO A 127 11.92 12.47 -10.47
N ILE A 128 11.13 12.19 -9.44
CA ILE A 128 11.41 11.13 -8.47
C ILE A 128 11.27 9.76 -9.14
N ILE A 129 10.20 9.55 -9.92
CA ILE A 129 10.02 8.31 -10.71
C ILE A 129 11.15 8.15 -11.72
N ALA A 130 11.57 9.22 -12.40
CA ALA A 130 12.68 9.17 -13.34
C ALA A 130 13.99 8.76 -12.64
N LEU A 131 14.24 9.30 -11.44
CA LEU A 131 15.39 8.93 -10.62
C LEU A 131 15.33 7.47 -10.20
N LEU A 132 14.16 6.99 -9.75
CA LEU A 132 13.93 5.61 -9.35
C LEU A 132 14.19 4.63 -10.50
N ILE A 133 13.61 4.87 -11.67
CA ILE A 133 13.82 4.01 -12.85
C ILE A 133 15.31 4.01 -13.24
N TRP A 134 15.97 5.17 -13.18
CA TRP A 134 17.39 5.25 -13.49
C TRP A 134 18.24 4.44 -12.49
N THR A 135 17.93 4.50 -11.19
CA THR A 135 18.63 3.71 -10.18
C THR A 135 18.40 2.22 -10.36
N ASP A 136 17.18 1.81 -10.65
CA ASP A 136 16.82 0.39 -10.83
C ASP A 136 17.51 -0.19 -12.05
N VAL A 137 17.53 0.54 -13.17
CA VAL A 137 18.28 0.13 -14.37
C VAL A 137 19.77 0.02 -14.06
N TYR A 138 20.33 0.97 -13.31
CA TYR A 138 21.76 0.97 -12.96
C TYR A 138 22.15 -0.18 -12.02
N LEU A 139 21.31 -0.47 -11.02
CA LEU A 139 21.55 -1.50 -10.00
C LEU A 139 21.27 -2.91 -10.52
N TYR A 140 20.12 -3.10 -11.18
CA TYR A 140 19.63 -4.45 -11.48
C TYR A 140 20.04 -4.94 -12.87
N SER A 141 20.26 -4.05 -13.85
CA SER A 141 20.63 -4.48 -15.22
C SER A 141 22.13 -4.76 -15.39
N ARG A 142 22.95 -4.55 -14.35
CA ARG A 142 24.41 -4.70 -14.41
C ARG A 142 24.88 -5.81 -13.48
N PRO A 143 25.51 -6.88 -14.02
CA PRO A 143 26.10 -7.94 -13.20
C PRO A 143 27.22 -7.43 -12.26
N SER A 144 27.85 -6.31 -12.63
CA SER A 144 28.85 -5.65 -11.78
C SER A 144 28.26 -5.02 -10.53
N SER A 145 26.96 -4.72 -10.54
CA SER A 145 26.23 -4.02 -9.49
C SER A 145 25.49 -4.99 -8.57
N LEU A 146 24.78 -5.94 -9.18
CA LEU A 146 24.07 -7.03 -8.52
C LEU A 146 24.62 -8.37 -9.02
N SER A 147 25.06 -9.20 -8.09
CA SER A 147 25.43 -10.59 -8.34
C SER A 147 24.71 -11.51 -7.38
N VAL A 148 24.32 -12.69 -7.84
CA VAL A 148 23.78 -13.75 -6.98
C VAL A 148 24.88 -14.78 -6.77
N ASN A 149 25.20 -15.08 -5.52
CA ASN A 149 26.24 -16.05 -5.15
C ASN A 149 25.58 -17.31 -4.59
N GLU A 150 26.08 -18.48 -4.99
CA GLU A 150 25.67 -19.75 -4.40
C GLU A 150 26.44 -19.97 -3.09
N VAL A 151 25.71 -20.12 -2.00
CA VAL A 151 26.24 -20.37 -0.66
C VAL A 151 26.01 -21.85 -0.32
N VAL A 152 27.11 -22.56 -0.07
CA VAL A 152 27.11 -24.00 0.24
C VAL A 152 27.28 -24.18 1.73
N THR A 153 26.20 -24.53 2.43
CA THR A 153 26.23 -24.92 3.85
C THR A 153 26.31 -26.45 3.98
N PRO A 154 26.61 -27.02 5.17
CA PRO A 154 26.65 -28.48 5.35
C PRO A 154 25.33 -29.19 5.05
N THR A 155 24.22 -28.47 5.14
CA THR A 155 22.86 -29.02 5.10
C THR A 155 22.09 -28.61 3.86
N VAL A 156 22.37 -27.43 3.28
CA VAL A 156 21.66 -26.92 2.09
C VAL A 156 22.54 -26.02 1.24
N THR A 157 22.32 -26.05 -0.07
CA THR A 157 22.80 -25.05 -1.02
C THR A 157 21.70 -24.03 -1.28
N TYR A 158 22.00 -22.74 -1.22
CA TYR A 158 21.04 -21.68 -1.52
C TYR A 158 21.71 -20.49 -2.20
N CYS A 159 20.91 -19.60 -2.79
CA CYS A 159 21.41 -18.40 -3.44
C CYS A 159 21.19 -17.18 -2.55
N SER A 160 22.23 -16.37 -2.40
CA SER A 160 22.18 -15.08 -1.68
C SER A 160 22.51 -13.94 -2.64
N PRO A 161 21.77 -12.82 -2.58
CA PRO A 161 22.11 -11.65 -3.35
C PRO A 161 23.34 -10.98 -2.75
N SER A 162 24.14 -10.37 -3.61
CA SER A 162 25.30 -9.58 -3.22
C SER A 162 25.31 -8.30 -4.05
N PHE A 163 25.14 -7.18 -3.35
CA PHE A 163 25.22 -5.85 -3.92
C PHE A 163 26.67 -5.38 -3.82
N ASN A 164 27.32 -5.20 -4.98
CA ASN A 164 28.73 -4.82 -5.06
C ASN A 164 28.94 -3.30 -5.06
N ILE A 165 27.89 -2.54 -4.78
CA ILE A 165 27.89 -1.07 -4.75
C ILE A 165 27.87 -0.59 -3.31
N GLY A 166 28.60 0.50 -3.04
CA GLY A 166 28.61 1.11 -1.72
C GLY A 166 27.22 1.59 -1.28
N PRO A 167 26.86 1.41 0.01
CA PRO A 167 25.52 1.71 0.54
C PRO A 167 25.13 3.19 0.41
N ILE A 168 26.15 4.05 0.29
CA ILE A 168 26.03 5.49 0.10
C ILE A 168 25.15 5.82 -1.12
N PHE A 169 25.29 5.08 -2.22
CA PHE A 169 24.54 5.34 -3.45
C PHE A 169 23.03 5.17 -3.23
N ALA A 170 22.62 4.04 -2.66
CA ALA A 170 21.20 3.74 -2.39
C ALA A 170 20.59 4.69 -1.35
N ILE A 171 21.37 5.12 -0.35
CA ILE A 171 20.91 6.09 0.65
C ILE A 171 20.63 7.45 -0.01
N TYR A 172 21.55 7.97 -0.82
CA TYR A 172 21.37 9.28 -1.47
C TYR A 172 20.18 9.31 -2.42
N THR A 173 19.95 8.22 -3.15
CA THR A 173 18.82 8.13 -4.09
C THR A 173 17.48 7.99 -3.40
N SER A 174 17.46 7.53 -2.14
CA SER A 174 16.25 7.39 -1.33
C SER A 174 15.81 8.71 -0.67
N ILE A 175 16.70 9.68 -0.48
CA ILE A 175 16.40 10.96 0.20
C ILE A 175 15.25 11.74 -0.47
N PRO A 176 15.23 11.95 -1.81
CA PRO A 176 14.13 12.68 -2.45
C PRO A 176 12.77 12.02 -2.25
N ILE A 177 12.73 10.68 -2.21
CA ILE A 177 11.51 9.90 -1.98
C ILE A 177 11.00 10.15 -0.56
N ILE A 178 11.87 10.03 0.45
CA ILE A 178 11.50 10.29 1.85
C ILE A 178 11.02 11.74 2.04
N CYS A 179 11.71 12.71 1.42
CA CYS A 179 11.30 14.11 1.47
C CYS A 179 9.91 14.32 0.85
N TYR A 180 9.60 13.62 -0.24
CA TYR A 180 8.29 13.67 -0.87
C TYR A 180 7.19 13.05 0.00
N ASP A 181 7.45 11.91 0.61
CA ASP A 181 6.51 11.26 1.53
C ASP A 181 6.22 12.13 2.75
N ILE A 182 7.25 12.75 3.34
CA ILE A 182 7.08 13.72 4.43
C ILE A 182 6.20 14.88 3.97
N PHE A 183 6.45 15.40 2.77
CA PHE A 183 5.63 16.46 2.19
C PHE A 183 4.17 16.03 2.00
N LEU A 184 3.91 14.81 1.51
CA LEU A 184 2.55 14.25 1.39
C LEU A 184 1.87 14.09 2.74
N VAL A 185 2.56 13.58 3.76
CA VAL A 185 2.05 13.45 5.13
C VAL A 185 1.66 14.82 5.69
N VAL A 186 2.56 15.81 5.58
CA VAL A 186 2.32 17.18 6.08
C VAL A 186 1.13 17.80 5.36
N LEU A 187 1.04 17.64 4.04
CA LEU A 187 -0.07 18.17 3.25
C LEU A 187 -1.40 17.47 3.59
N ALA A 188 -1.40 16.15 3.79
CA ALA A 188 -2.58 15.41 4.22
C ALA A 188 -3.10 15.89 5.58
N ILE A 189 -2.20 16.12 6.54
CA ILE A 189 -2.54 16.66 7.86
C ILE A 189 -3.05 18.11 7.72
N ALA A 190 -2.39 18.95 6.93
CA ALA A 190 -2.79 20.34 6.73
C ALA A 190 -4.19 20.46 6.10
N THR A 191 -4.44 19.70 5.04
CA THR A 191 -5.76 19.62 4.38
C THR A 191 -6.82 19.16 5.36
N LEU A 192 -6.53 18.15 6.19
CA LEU A 192 -7.46 17.70 7.21
C LEU A 192 -7.78 18.80 8.24
N VAL A 193 -6.75 19.43 8.81
CA VAL A 193 -6.93 20.46 9.84
C VAL A 193 -7.75 21.61 9.28
N LYS A 194 -7.52 22.00 8.02
CA LYS A 194 -8.33 22.99 7.31
C LYS A 194 -9.80 22.56 7.26
N HIS A 195 -10.12 21.36 6.80
CA HIS A 195 -11.50 20.87 6.73
C HIS A 195 -12.18 20.76 8.10
N LEU A 196 -11.46 20.32 9.13
CA LEU A 196 -12.01 20.28 10.49
C LEU A 196 -12.29 21.68 11.04
N ARG A 197 -11.42 22.65 10.75
CA ARG A 197 -11.60 24.05 11.18
C ARG A 197 -12.80 24.70 10.50
N GLU A 198 -12.93 24.52 9.19
CA GLU A 198 -14.07 25.01 8.41
C GLU A 198 -15.39 24.43 8.93
N ARG A 199 -15.44 23.12 9.20
CA ARG A 199 -16.64 22.47 9.76
C ARG A 199 -16.94 22.90 11.20
N ARG A 200 -15.92 23.10 12.04
CA ARG A 200 -16.09 23.62 13.40
C ARG A 200 -16.72 25.01 13.41
N ASN A 201 -16.32 25.87 12.46
CA ASN A 201 -16.88 27.22 12.34
C ASN A 201 -18.37 27.21 11.96
N ILE A 202 -18.82 26.17 11.24
CA ILE A 202 -20.22 26.01 10.80
C ILE A 202 -21.10 25.34 11.89
N LYS A 203 -20.55 25.03 13.08
CA LYS A 203 -21.23 24.25 14.16
C LYS A 203 -21.81 22.90 13.71
N MET A 204 -21.42 22.40 12.54
CA MET A 204 -21.72 21.04 12.10
C MET A 204 -20.89 20.06 12.94
N ARG A 205 -21.55 19.16 13.68
CA ARG A 205 -20.84 18.08 14.37
C ARG A 205 -20.12 17.22 13.33
N PRO A 206 -18.80 17.02 13.43
CA PRO A 206 -18.10 16.14 12.53
C PRO A 206 -18.64 14.72 12.72
N ASN A 207 -19.15 14.13 11.64
CA ASN A 207 -19.61 12.75 11.65
C ASN A 207 -18.42 11.84 12.02
N THR A 208 -18.60 10.94 12.99
CA THR A 208 -17.57 10.03 13.50
C THR A 208 -16.88 9.26 12.37
N TYR A 209 -17.62 8.95 11.30
CA TYR A 209 -17.10 8.25 10.13
C TYR A 209 -16.08 9.06 9.32
N VAL A 210 -16.27 10.37 9.17
CA VAL A 210 -15.31 11.23 8.46
C VAL A 210 -13.97 11.25 9.21
N ILE A 211 -14.03 11.36 10.55
CA ILE A 211 -12.82 11.30 11.39
C ILE A 211 -12.14 9.93 11.27
N MET A 212 -12.94 8.85 11.29
CA MET A 212 -12.43 7.50 11.16
C MET A 212 -11.73 7.28 9.81
N ILE A 213 -12.37 7.64 8.69
CA ILE A 213 -11.80 7.52 7.34
C ILE A 213 -10.49 8.32 7.25
N VAL A 214 -10.46 9.55 7.77
CA VAL A 214 -9.23 10.35 7.70
C VAL A 214 -8.11 9.78 8.55
N ARG A 215 -8.39 9.30 9.77
CA ARG A 215 -7.38 8.65 10.61
C ARG A 215 -6.72 7.49 9.87
N HIS A 216 -7.52 6.71 9.15
CA HIS A 216 -7.06 5.61 8.32
C HIS A 216 -6.18 6.09 7.15
N HIS A 217 -6.54 7.19 6.49
CA HIS A 217 -5.67 7.78 5.46
C HIS A 217 -4.31 8.18 6.03
N ILE A 218 -4.27 8.90 7.17
CA ILE A 218 -3.01 9.32 7.80
C ILE A 218 -2.16 8.12 8.21
N MET A 219 -2.77 7.09 8.81
CA MET A 219 -2.05 5.86 9.15
C MET A 219 -1.38 5.24 7.93
N TYR A 220 -2.04 5.26 6.77
CA TYR A 220 -1.47 4.75 5.52
C TYR A 220 -0.29 5.61 5.02
N PHE A 221 -0.39 6.94 5.05
CA PHE A 221 0.73 7.83 4.72
C PHE A 221 1.94 7.60 5.65
N VAL A 222 1.71 7.48 6.96
CA VAL A 222 2.76 7.23 7.95
C VAL A 222 3.38 5.85 7.77
N LEU A 223 2.57 4.83 7.46
CA LEU A 223 3.07 3.49 7.19
C LEU A 223 3.96 3.47 5.94
N ASN A 224 3.57 4.14 4.85
CA ASN A 224 4.38 4.27 3.64
C ASN A 224 5.74 4.91 3.95
N LEU A 225 5.72 6.05 4.67
CA LEU A 225 6.93 6.72 5.12
C LEU A 225 7.81 5.80 5.98
N THR A 226 7.20 5.01 6.87
CA THR A 226 7.93 4.06 7.72
C THR A 226 8.61 2.98 6.88
N ASN A 227 7.92 2.43 5.87
CA ASN A 227 8.50 1.45 4.95
C ASN A 227 9.69 2.05 4.19
N GLN A 228 9.57 3.28 3.67
CA GLN A 228 10.67 3.93 2.95
C GLN A 228 11.90 4.17 3.85
N ILE A 229 11.69 4.54 5.11
CA ILE A 229 12.77 4.70 6.09
C ILE A 229 13.42 3.34 6.39
N LEU A 230 12.62 2.29 6.64
CA LEU A 230 13.14 0.95 6.90
C LEU A 230 13.92 0.39 5.71
N GLN A 231 13.42 0.58 4.49
CA GLN A 231 14.13 0.19 3.26
C GLN A 231 15.48 0.91 3.13
N THR A 232 15.56 2.18 3.53
CA THR A 232 16.82 2.92 3.52
C THR A 232 17.79 2.41 4.60
N ILE A 233 17.27 2.02 5.76
CA ILE A 233 18.06 1.45 6.86
C ILE A 233 18.65 0.09 6.46
N LEU A 234 17.98 -0.70 5.62
CA LEU A 234 18.52 -1.97 5.10
C LEU A 234 19.85 -1.79 4.37
N TRP A 235 20.05 -0.63 3.73
CA TRP A 235 21.33 -0.29 3.09
C TRP A 235 22.39 0.19 4.08
N ALA A 236 22.02 0.65 5.28
CA ALA A 236 22.98 0.89 6.33
C ALA A 236 23.44 -0.49 6.87
N ASN A 237 24.75 -0.70 7.01
CA ASN A 237 25.34 -1.99 7.38
C ASN A 237 24.88 -2.48 8.77
N VAL A 238 23.68 -3.06 8.86
CA VAL A 238 23.01 -3.53 10.07
C VAL A 238 23.13 -5.05 10.23
N SER A 239 22.97 -5.54 11.45
CA SER A 239 23.03 -6.98 11.74
C SER A 239 21.95 -7.78 10.99
N ALA A 240 22.27 -8.99 10.56
CA ALA A 240 21.36 -9.92 9.89
C ALA A 240 19.94 -10.05 10.49
N PRO A 241 19.73 -10.20 11.82
CA PRO A 241 18.38 -10.31 12.36
C PRO A 241 17.54 -9.04 12.18
N VAL A 242 18.15 -7.85 12.23
CA VAL A 242 17.46 -6.57 12.02
C VAL A 242 17.11 -6.41 10.55
N MET A 243 17.98 -6.87 9.64
CA MET A 243 17.74 -6.90 8.21
C MET A 243 16.53 -7.79 7.89
N SER A 244 16.54 -9.05 8.33
CA SER A 244 15.44 -10.00 8.06
C SER A 244 14.10 -9.58 8.66
N LEU A 245 14.09 -8.91 9.82
CA LEU A 245 12.87 -8.35 10.41
C LEU A 245 12.35 -7.13 9.63
N SER A 246 13.25 -6.32 9.09
CA SER A 246 12.88 -5.14 8.29
C SER A 246 12.35 -5.57 6.92
N GLU A 247 12.98 -6.57 6.29
CA GLU A 247 12.47 -7.24 5.09
C GLU A 247 11.08 -7.83 5.34
N LEU A 248 10.91 -8.61 6.42
CA LEU A 248 9.60 -9.15 6.81
C LEU A 248 8.53 -8.06 6.89
N PHE A 249 8.85 -6.91 7.47
CA PHE A 249 7.91 -5.80 7.57
C PHE A 249 7.58 -5.19 6.20
N ASN A 250 8.60 -4.88 5.39
CA ASN A 250 8.43 -4.32 4.05
C ASN A 250 7.65 -5.27 3.12
N ASP A 251 7.84 -6.58 3.29
CA ASP A 251 7.25 -7.62 2.43
C ASP A 251 5.85 -8.05 2.87
N THR A 252 5.34 -7.56 4.01
CA THR A 252 4.02 -7.96 4.53
C THR A 252 3.11 -6.77 4.86
N ALA A 253 3.64 -5.75 5.53
CA ALA A 253 2.83 -4.65 6.03
C ALA A 253 2.10 -3.88 4.91
N PRO A 254 2.75 -3.49 3.79
CA PRO A 254 2.05 -2.81 2.70
C PRO A 254 0.94 -3.67 2.09
N PHE A 255 1.22 -4.96 1.87
CA PHE A 255 0.30 -5.88 1.18
C PHE A 255 -0.92 -6.25 2.02
N ILE A 256 -0.83 -6.15 3.34
CA ILE A 256 -1.93 -6.50 4.26
C ILE A 256 -2.72 -5.27 4.70
N LEU A 257 -2.03 -4.19 5.10
CA LEU A 257 -2.70 -3.02 5.65
C LEU A 257 -3.47 -2.26 4.58
N ALA A 258 -2.93 -2.12 3.36
CA ALA A 258 -3.62 -1.39 2.30
C ALA A 258 -4.98 -2.03 1.97
N PRO A 259 -5.07 -3.36 1.76
CA PRO A 259 -6.34 -3.97 1.38
C PRO A 259 -7.36 -4.05 2.50
N ARG A 260 -6.93 -4.33 3.74
CA ARG A 260 -7.80 -4.29 4.92
C ARG A 260 -8.47 -2.94 5.10
N LEU A 261 -7.68 -1.88 4.94
CA LEU A 261 -8.17 -0.51 5.09
C LEU A 261 -9.29 -0.22 4.10
N ILE A 262 -9.06 -0.51 2.83
CA ILE A 262 -10.00 -0.22 1.75
C ILE A 262 -11.29 -1.01 1.91
N ILE A 263 -11.19 -2.31 2.20
CA ILE A 263 -12.36 -3.17 2.43
C ILE A 263 -13.13 -2.73 3.67
N SER A 264 -12.45 -2.33 4.75
CA SER A 264 -13.13 -1.87 5.97
C SER A 264 -14.00 -0.64 5.70
N VAL A 265 -13.52 0.29 4.87
CA VAL A 265 -14.27 1.48 4.45
C VAL A 265 -15.50 1.07 3.63
N TRP A 266 -15.35 0.18 2.65
CA TRP A 266 -16.49 -0.31 1.86
C TRP A 266 -17.53 -1.07 2.69
N ASP A 267 -17.08 -1.90 3.63
CA ASP A 267 -17.95 -2.67 4.51
C ASP A 267 -18.74 -1.78 5.49
N THR A 268 -18.14 -0.68 5.95
CA THR A 268 -18.86 0.33 6.73
C THR A 268 -19.92 1.05 5.89
N HIS A 269 -19.61 1.39 4.64
CA HIS A 269 -20.57 2.06 3.75
C HIS A 269 -21.74 1.17 3.33
N ALA A 270 -21.53 -0.14 3.15
CA ALA A 270 -22.59 -1.05 2.75
C ALA A 270 -23.66 -1.29 3.84
N ARG A 271 -23.36 -0.96 5.10
CA ARG A 271 -24.30 -1.09 6.23
C ARG A 271 -25.18 0.13 6.43
N GLU A 272 -24.83 1.26 5.83
CA GLU A 272 -25.69 2.44 5.79
C GLU A 272 -26.56 2.37 4.52
N THR A 273 -27.87 2.43 4.70
CA THR A 273 -28.88 2.48 3.62
C THR A 273 -28.69 3.75 2.79
N CYS A 274 -27.74 3.74 1.86
CA CYS A 274 -27.50 4.83 0.93
C CYS A 274 -27.99 4.43 -0.46
N ILE A 275 -29.07 5.09 -0.91
CA ILE A 275 -29.81 4.76 -2.14
C ILE A 275 -29.00 5.05 -3.43
N HIS A 276 -27.83 5.69 -3.34
CA HIS A 276 -26.89 5.76 -4.45
C HIS A 276 -25.45 5.60 -3.97
N VAL A 277 -24.89 4.39 -4.07
CA VAL A 277 -23.46 4.16 -3.86
C VAL A 277 -22.73 4.46 -5.17
N SER A 278 -22.32 5.70 -5.34
CA SER A 278 -21.54 6.17 -6.48
C SER A 278 -20.18 5.47 -6.59
N THR A 279 -19.71 5.34 -7.84
CA THR A 279 -18.50 4.63 -8.28
C THR A 279 -17.19 5.36 -7.98
N THR A 280 -17.21 6.54 -7.38
CA THR A 280 -16.04 7.38 -7.11
C THR A 280 -15.95 7.77 -5.63
N PHE A 281 -14.71 7.78 -5.10
CA PHE A 281 -14.42 8.32 -3.75
C PHE A 281 -14.80 9.81 -3.61
N ALA A 282 -15.01 10.48 -4.76
CA ALA A 282 -15.46 11.86 -4.92
C ALA A 282 -16.81 12.15 -4.24
N ASP A 283 -17.74 11.19 -4.22
CA ASP A 283 -19.09 11.43 -3.67
C ASP A 283 -19.19 11.17 -2.16
N CYS A 284 -18.09 10.78 -1.51
CA CYS A 284 -18.00 10.83 -0.04
C CYS A 284 -18.02 12.27 0.51
N VAL A 285 -17.84 13.28 -0.36
CA VAL A 285 -17.90 14.70 0.02
C VAL A 285 -19.34 15.24 0.04
N CYS A 286 -20.31 14.56 -0.60
CA CYS A 286 -21.66 15.08 -0.81
C CYS A 286 -22.70 14.71 0.29
N TRP A 287 -22.27 14.42 1.51
CA TRP A 287 -23.18 14.02 2.60
C TRP A 287 -23.65 15.18 3.49
N THR A 288 -24.01 16.31 2.89
CA THR A 288 -24.66 17.43 3.61
C THR A 288 -25.84 18.06 2.89
N SER A 289 -26.43 17.43 1.89
CA SER A 289 -27.79 17.82 1.52
C SER A 289 -28.71 17.43 2.68
N PRO A 290 -29.50 18.35 3.26
CA PRO A 290 -30.59 17.93 4.12
C PRO A 290 -31.46 16.96 3.33
N PRO A 291 -32.10 15.96 3.97
CA PRO A 291 -33.15 15.22 3.29
C PRO A 291 -34.18 16.23 2.80
N THR A 292 -34.25 16.44 1.49
CA THR A 292 -35.42 17.04 0.87
C THR A 292 -36.51 16.00 1.04
N PHE A 293 -37.33 16.20 2.07
CA PHE A 293 -38.62 15.54 2.18
C PHE A 293 -39.48 16.03 1.01
N ASP A 294 -39.33 15.43 -0.16
CA ASP A 294 -40.37 15.46 -1.19
C ASP A 294 -41.51 14.58 -0.68
N SER A 295 -42.31 15.14 0.23
CA SER A 295 -43.48 14.52 0.84
C SER A 295 -44.77 15.23 0.44
N GLU A 296 -44.83 15.77 -0.79
CA GLU A 296 -46.11 16.09 -1.43
C GLU A 296 -46.83 14.84 -1.95
N VAL A 297 -46.16 13.68 -2.02
CA VAL A 297 -46.77 12.41 -2.47
C VAL A 297 -47.27 11.55 -1.30
N GLU A 298 -46.80 11.78 -0.07
CA GLU A 298 -47.19 10.96 1.10
C GLU A 298 -48.41 11.51 1.85
N LEU A 299 -48.78 12.80 1.65
CA LEU A 299 -49.98 13.38 2.28
C LEU A 299 -51.29 13.04 1.55
N GLU A 300 -51.27 12.72 0.26
CA GLU A 300 -52.47 12.31 -0.48
C GLU A 300 -52.91 10.88 -0.15
N VAL A 301 -51.96 9.99 0.16
CA VAL A 301 -52.26 8.59 0.50
C VAL A 301 -52.87 8.48 1.91
N ILE A 302 -52.44 9.31 2.86
CA ILE A 302 -52.99 9.34 4.24
C ILE A 302 -54.37 10.03 4.29
N ALA A 303 -54.62 11.00 3.39
CA ALA A 303 -55.93 11.67 3.30
C ALA A 303 -57.02 10.81 2.63
N LEU A 304 -56.65 9.79 1.84
CA LEU A 304 -57.58 8.83 1.25
C LEU A 304 -57.93 7.68 2.20
N ASP A 305 -56.97 7.21 3.00
CA ASP A 305 -57.18 6.11 3.97
C ASP A 305 -58.08 6.52 5.15
N SER A 306 -58.03 7.79 5.56
CA SER A 306 -58.89 8.34 6.63
C SER A 306 -60.36 8.58 6.21
N ARG A 307 -60.73 8.28 4.95
CA ARG A 307 -62.11 8.44 4.44
C ARG A 307 -62.86 7.12 4.27
N GLU A 308 -62.19 5.97 4.38
CA GLU A 308 -62.82 4.64 4.30
C GLU A 308 -63.19 4.04 5.66
N ASP A 309 -62.72 4.62 6.77
CA ASP A 309 -63.00 4.17 8.15
C ASP A 309 -64.04 5.04 8.91
N ALA A 310 -64.92 5.74 8.18
CA ALA A 310 -66.08 6.47 8.74
C ALA A 310 -67.37 5.63 8.73
#